data_AF-A0A7J8N6E1-F1
#
_entry.id   AF-A0A7J8N6E1-F1
#
_cell.length_a   1.000
_cell.length_b   1.000
_cell.length_c   1.000
_cell.angle_alpha   90.00
_cell.angle_beta   90.00
_cell.angle_gamma   90.00
#
_symmetry.space_group_name_H-M   'P 1'
#
loop_
_entity.id
_entity.type
_entity.pdbx_description
1 polymer ?
#
loop_
_entity_poly.entity_id
_entity_poly.type
_entity_poly.pdbx_seq_one_letter_code
_entity_poly.pdbx_strand_id
1 'polypeptide(L)'
;MFTFLDYHKVLSRALGGKTGRAISGWDIGVTAIHFSSSSSKLFSSLKIPTTLSIIECHRDEVRELPPKAEVIAWSEKTGVEMFRYGNHIMGIQGHPEYTKDILVHLIDRLSQRDFIADSHADDLKANMGKVEPDKDAWKKLCTSFLKGRL
;
A
#
# COMPACT_ATOMS: atom_id res chain seq x y z
N MET A 1 -1.41 -8.87 14.48
CA MET A 1 -0.33 -8.98 13.48
C MET A 1 -0.52 -7.89 12.45
N PHE A 2 0.53 -7.13 12.16
CA PHE A 2 0.50 -6.00 11.24
C PHE A 2 1.64 -6.18 10.25
N THR A 3 1.34 -6.12 8.95
CA THR A 3 2.34 -6.39 7.91
C THR A 3 2.30 -5.31 6.85
N PHE A 4 3.48 -4.84 6.45
CA PHE A 4 3.67 -4.06 5.24
C PHE A 4 4.06 -4.98 4.08
N LEU A 5 3.84 -4.51 2.85
CA LEU A 5 4.68 -4.87 1.71
C LEU A 5 4.60 -6.37 1.30
N ASP A 6 5.74 -7.03 1.05
CA ASP A 6 5.79 -8.47 0.75
C ASP A 6 5.13 -9.33 1.82
N TYR A 7 5.13 -8.89 3.09
CA TYR A 7 4.42 -9.60 4.14
C TYR A 7 2.90 -9.45 4.03
N HIS A 8 2.36 -8.41 3.39
CA HIS A 8 0.93 -8.34 3.05
C HIS A 8 0.53 -9.49 2.10
N LYS A 9 1.37 -9.78 1.11
CA LYS A 9 1.15 -10.89 0.16
C LYS A 9 1.34 -12.25 0.82
N VAL A 10 2.40 -12.40 1.62
CA VAL A 10 2.65 -13.63 2.38
C VAL A 10 1.51 -13.89 3.36
N LEU A 11 1.04 -12.85 4.06
CA LEU A 11 -0.10 -12.93 4.95
C LEU A 11 -1.37 -13.32 4.20
N SER A 12 -1.64 -12.69 3.06
CA SER A 12 -2.79 -13.04 2.22
C SER A 12 -2.74 -14.51 1.84
N ARG A 13 -1.60 -15.00 1.31
CA ARG A 13 -1.42 -16.42 0.96
C ARG A 13 -1.58 -17.36 2.16
N ALA A 14 -1.03 -17.00 3.32
CA ALA A 14 -1.14 -17.79 4.53
C ALA A 14 -2.59 -17.92 5.03
N LEU A 15 -3.41 -16.90 4.80
CA LEU A 15 -4.84 -16.89 5.13
C LEU A 15 -5.72 -17.50 4.01
N GLY A 16 -5.13 -17.97 2.91
CA GLY A 16 -5.85 -18.63 1.81
C GLY A 16 -6.20 -17.72 0.62
N GLY A 17 -5.66 -16.50 0.56
CA GLY A 17 -5.73 -15.62 -0.61
C GLY A 17 -4.77 -16.03 -1.72
N LYS A 18 -4.91 -15.41 -2.90
CA LYS A 18 -4.01 -15.59 -4.05
C LYS A 18 -3.33 -14.28 -4.44
N THR A 19 -2.06 -14.38 -4.80
CA THR A 19 -1.23 -13.25 -5.21
C THR A 19 -0.63 -13.50 -6.59
N GLY A 20 -0.32 -12.44 -7.33
CA GLY A 20 0.38 -12.56 -8.60
C GLY A 20 0.90 -11.21 -9.08
N ARG A 21 1.65 -11.22 -10.18
CA ARG A 21 2.10 -9.98 -10.84
C ARG A 21 0.90 -9.14 -11.27
N ALA A 22 0.92 -7.85 -11.03
CA ALA A 22 -0.05 -6.91 -11.57
C ALA A 22 0.03 -6.91 -13.10
N ILE A 23 -1.13 -6.86 -13.76
CA ILE A 23 -1.22 -6.82 -15.23
C ILE A 23 -0.72 -5.45 -15.74
N SER A 24 -0.93 -4.40 -14.95
CA SER A 24 -0.47 -3.03 -15.20
C SER A 24 1.05 -2.84 -15.06
N GLY A 25 1.77 -3.84 -14.55
CA GLY A 25 3.21 -3.78 -14.36
C GLY A 25 3.61 -3.27 -12.98
N TRP A 26 4.64 -2.44 -12.92
CA TRP A 26 5.14 -1.88 -11.66
C TRP A 26 4.24 -0.73 -11.19
N ASP A 27 3.90 -0.72 -9.90
CA ASP A 27 3.42 0.47 -9.22
C ASP A 27 4.53 1.07 -8.37
N ILE A 28 5.01 2.23 -8.81
CA ILE A 28 6.13 2.95 -8.21
C ILE A 28 5.73 4.42 -8.16
N GLY A 29 5.77 5.03 -6.98
CA GLY A 29 5.43 6.45 -6.82
C GLY A 29 4.71 6.76 -5.52
N VAL A 30 4.15 7.97 -5.45
CA VAL A 30 3.21 8.35 -4.39
C VAL A 30 1.80 8.18 -4.97
N THR A 31 1.05 7.23 -4.42
CA THR A 31 -0.29 6.85 -4.88
C THR A 31 -1.33 7.27 -3.85
N ALA A 32 -2.45 7.83 -4.34
CA ALA A 32 -3.61 8.08 -3.51
C ALA A 32 -4.41 6.78 -3.34
N ILE A 33 -4.63 6.38 -2.09
CA ILE A 33 -5.45 5.24 -1.73
C ILE A 33 -6.77 5.71 -1.13
N HIS A 34 -7.85 5.01 -1.47
CA HIS A 34 -9.22 5.33 -1.11
C HIS A 34 -9.74 4.33 -0.09
N PHE A 35 -10.20 4.81 1.06
CA PHE A 35 -10.82 3.95 2.07
C PHE A 35 -12.24 3.57 1.66
N SER A 36 -12.56 2.29 1.79
CA SER A 36 -13.87 1.73 1.49
C SER A 36 -14.96 2.28 2.42
N SER A 37 -16.18 2.41 1.91
CA SER A 37 -17.33 2.87 2.69
C SER A 37 -17.67 1.96 3.87
N SER A 38 -17.43 0.65 3.77
CA SER A 38 -17.60 -0.32 4.86
C SER A 38 -16.69 -0.03 6.06
N SER A 39 -15.51 0.53 5.81
CA SER A 39 -14.53 0.91 6.84
C SER A 39 -14.68 2.36 7.33
N SER A 40 -15.56 3.14 6.70
CA SER A 40 -15.74 4.58 6.98
C SER A 40 -16.05 4.89 8.45
N LYS A 41 -16.84 4.06 9.14
CA LYS A 41 -17.19 4.28 10.56
C LYS A 41 -15.97 4.17 11.48
N LEU A 42 -15.08 3.20 11.21
CA LEU A 42 -13.86 3.01 11.97
C LEU A 42 -12.93 4.22 11.79
N PHE A 43 -12.73 4.65 10.56
CA PHE A 43 -11.85 5.77 10.22
C PHE A 43 -12.41 7.14 10.63
N SER A 44 -13.73 7.32 10.60
CA SER A 44 -14.40 8.56 11.05
C SER A 44 -14.13 8.84 12.53
N SER A 45 -14.21 7.80 13.39
CA SER A 45 -13.94 7.95 14.82
C SER A 45 -12.49 8.39 15.11
N LEU A 46 -11.56 8.01 14.25
CA LEU A 46 -10.15 8.37 14.34
C LEU A 46 -9.80 9.66 13.61
N LYS A 47 -10.76 10.34 12.96
CA LYS A 47 -10.53 11.52 12.10
C LYS A 47 -9.45 11.24 11.04
N ILE A 48 -9.52 10.06 10.41
CA ILE A 48 -8.69 9.71 9.26
C ILE A 48 -9.42 10.17 7.99
N PRO A 49 -8.76 10.90 7.06
CA PRO A 49 -9.34 11.27 5.77
C PRO A 49 -9.82 10.05 4.97
N THR A 50 -10.76 10.27 4.04
CA THR A 50 -11.26 9.20 3.14
C THR A 50 -10.23 8.74 2.11
N THR A 51 -9.19 9.56 1.89
CA THR A 51 -8.09 9.29 0.97
C THR A 51 -6.78 9.62 1.66
N LEU A 52 -5.76 8.77 1.49
CA LEU A 52 -4.39 9.06 1.94
C LEU A 52 -3.38 8.77 0.83
N SER A 53 -2.32 9.55 0.76
CA SER A 53 -1.20 9.32 -0.13
C SER A 53 -0.15 8.44 0.55
N ILE A 54 0.35 7.44 -0.16
CA ILE A 54 1.35 6.47 0.34
C ILE A 54 2.39 6.21 -0.74
N ILE A 55 3.60 5.81 -0.35
CA ILE A 55 4.61 5.37 -1.30
C ILE A 55 4.32 3.92 -1.70
N GLU A 56 4.23 3.67 -3.00
CA GLU A 56 4.15 2.34 -3.60
C GLU A 56 5.47 2.00 -4.31
N CYS A 57 5.88 0.73 -4.21
CA CYS A 57 7.02 0.19 -4.93
C CYS A 57 6.89 -1.34 -5.03
N HIS A 58 5.94 -1.82 -5.83
CA HIS A 58 5.70 -3.25 -5.99
C HIS A 58 5.28 -3.61 -7.43
N ARG A 59 5.44 -4.89 -7.77
CA ARG A 59 4.93 -5.47 -9.03
C ARG A 59 3.91 -6.56 -8.80
N ASP A 60 3.94 -7.22 -7.66
CA ASP A 60 2.94 -8.21 -7.29
C ASP A 60 1.82 -7.55 -6.48
N GLU A 61 0.65 -8.17 -6.49
CA GLU A 61 -0.56 -7.73 -5.80
C GLU A 61 -1.37 -8.94 -5.28
N VAL A 62 -2.29 -8.69 -4.36
CA VAL A 62 -3.32 -9.66 -3.98
C VAL A 62 -4.41 -9.65 -5.06
N ARG A 63 -4.60 -10.79 -5.73
CA ARG A 63 -5.63 -10.97 -6.78
C ARG A 63 -6.91 -11.55 -6.24
N GLU A 64 -6.80 -12.45 -5.26
CA GLU A 64 -7.95 -13.01 -4.55
C GLU A 64 -7.74 -12.81 -3.06
N LEU A 65 -8.70 -12.14 -2.43
CA LEU A 65 -8.66 -11.84 -1.01
C LEU A 65 -8.80 -13.14 -0.19
N PRO A 66 -8.13 -13.25 0.98
CA PRO A 66 -8.34 -14.39 1.86
C PRO A 66 -9.81 -14.56 2.27
N PRO A 67 -10.30 -15.79 2.45
CA PRO A 67 -11.62 -16.03 3.02
C PRO A 67 -11.79 -15.26 4.34
N LYS A 68 -12.92 -14.57 4.53
CA LYS A 68 -13.23 -13.76 5.74
C LYS A 68 -12.38 -12.50 5.94
N ALA A 69 -11.45 -12.18 5.03
CA ALA A 69 -10.86 -10.86 5.02
C ALA A 69 -11.79 -9.85 4.32
N GLU A 70 -11.59 -8.58 4.63
CA GLU A 70 -12.32 -7.47 4.04
C GLU A 70 -11.33 -6.47 3.45
N VAL A 71 -11.55 -6.04 2.22
CA VAL A 71 -10.84 -4.90 1.64
C VAL A 71 -11.27 -3.64 2.38
N ILE A 72 -10.30 -2.87 2.84
CA ILE A 72 -10.53 -1.61 3.54
C ILE A 72 -9.99 -0.40 2.78
N ALA A 73 -9.04 -0.58 1.87
CA ALA A 73 -8.61 0.46 0.94
C ALA A 73 -8.20 -0.10 -0.44
N TRP A 74 -8.31 0.73 -1.46
CA TRP A 74 -8.01 0.44 -2.87
C TRP A 74 -7.40 1.67 -3.56
N SER A 75 -6.78 1.48 -4.73
CA SER A 75 -6.34 2.56 -5.63
C SER A 75 -6.79 2.26 -7.06
N GLU A 76 -6.64 3.23 -7.96
CA GLU A 76 -6.94 3.03 -9.38
C GLU A 76 -6.10 1.92 -10.04
N LYS A 77 -4.92 1.61 -9.48
CA LYS A 77 -4.03 0.56 -9.98
C LYS A 77 -4.22 -0.78 -9.28
N THR A 78 -4.49 -0.77 -7.97
CA THR A 78 -4.52 -1.98 -7.14
C THR A 78 -5.84 -2.07 -6.37
N GLY A 79 -6.60 -3.14 -6.60
CA GLY A 79 -7.91 -3.34 -5.96
C GLY A 79 -7.85 -3.68 -4.46
N VAL A 80 -6.70 -4.17 -3.98
CA VAL A 80 -6.50 -4.58 -2.57
C VAL A 80 -5.23 -3.91 -2.03
N GLU A 81 -5.30 -2.59 -1.83
CA GLU A 81 -4.20 -1.85 -1.19
C GLU A 81 -4.11 -2.15 0.29
N MET A 82 -5.26 -2.44 0.90
CA MET A 82 -5.34 -2.72 2.32
C MET A 82 -6.48 -3.67 2.63
N PHE A 83 -6.20 -4.68 3.46
CA PHE A 83 -7.22 -5.57 3.98
C PHE A 83 -7.07 -5.78 5.48
N ARG A 84 -8.17 -6.21 6.10
CA ARG A 84 -8.19 -6.70 7.48
C ARG A 84 -8.76 -8.11 7.54
N TYR A 85 -8.33 -8.87 8.54
CA TYR A 85 -8.91 -10.16 8.89
C TYR A 85 -9.30 -10.13 10.38
N GLY A 86 -10.61 -10.04 10.63
CA GLY A 86 -11.14 -9.72 11.96
C GLY A 86 -10.60 -8.38 12.50
N ASN A 87 -10.36 -8.33 13.82
CA ASN A 87 -9.91 -7.12 14.53
C ASN A 87 -8.42 -7.16 14.94
N HIS A 88 -7.68 -8.16 14.46
CA HIS A 88 -6.31 -8.43 14.95
C HIS A 88 -5.28 -8.59 13.84
N ILE A 89 -5.71 -8.59 12.58
CA ILE A 89 -4.83 -8.69 11.42
C ILE A 89 -5.18 -7.59 10.42
N MET A 90 -4.15 -6.89 9.95
CA MET A 90 -4.25 -5.86 8.94
C MET A 90 -2.98 -5.86 8.09
N GLY A 91 -3.16 -5.80 6.77
CA GLY A 91 -2.08 -5.72 5.80
C GLY A 91 -2.23 -4.47 4.94
N ILE A 92 -1.12 -3.79 4.67
CA ILE A 92 -1.02 -2.63 3.77
C ILE A 92 0.00 -2.97 2.67
N GLN A 93 -0.36 -2.73 1.42
CA GLN A 93 0.49 -3.00 0.25
C GLN A 93 1.61 -1.96 0.14
N GLY A 94 1.30 -0.68 0.35
CA GLY A 94 2.25 0.42 0.36
C GLY A 94 3.10 0.58 1.62
N HIS A 95 3.93 1.61 1.57
CA HIS A 95 5.03 1.87 2.50
C HIS A 95 4.88 3.20 3.26
N PRO A 96 4.13 3.23 4.37
CA PRO A 96 4.08 4.43 5.20
C PRO A 96 5.43 4.73 5.90
N GLU A 97 6.34 3.75 5.93
CA GLU A 97 7.69 3.86 6.47
C GLU A 97 8.72 4.43 5.49
N TYR A 98 8.39 4.54 4.19
CA TYR A 98 9.33 5.01 3.19
C TYR A 98 9.45 6.55 3.15
N THR A 99 10.60 6.99 2.66
CA THR A 99 10.84 8.37 2.25
C THR A 99 11.01 8.44 0.74
N LYS A 100 10.89 9.63 0.17
CA LYS A 100 11.15 9.84 -1.26
C LYS A 100 12.58 9.46 -1.63
N ASP A 101 13.55 9.74 -0.76
CA ASP A 101 14.95 9.34 -0.98
C ASP A 101 15.11 7.81 -1.09
N ILE A 102 14.43 7.05 -0.23
CA ILE A 102 14.40 5.59 -0.32
C ILE A 102 13.80 5.17 -1.66
N LEU A 103 12.69 5.79 -2.08
CA LEU A 103 12.04 5.48 -3.35
C LEU A 103 12.95 5.78 -4.56
N VAL A 104 13.68 6.90 -4.56
CA VAL A 104 14.66 7.22 -5.62
C VAL A 104 15.73 6.14 -5.71
N HIS A 105 16.30 5.73 -4.57
CA HIS A 105 17.30 4.66 -4.55
C HIS A 105 16.75 3.32 -5.04
N LEU A 106 15.49 3.01 -4.76
CA LEU A 106 14.83 1.81 -5.28
C LEU A 106 14.62 1.89 -6.79
N ILE A 107 14.19 3.04 -7.31
CA ILE A 107 14.06 3.28 -8.76
C ILE A 107 15.40 3.06 -9.46
N ASP A 108 16.49 3.63 -8.94
CA ASP A 108 17.84 3.43 -9.49
C ASP A 108 18.20 1.95 -9.57
N ARG A 109 17.94 1.21 -8.49
CA ARG A 109 18.24 -0.23 -8.40
C ARG A 109 17.38 -1.06 -9.35
N LEU A 110 16.14 -0.66 -9.60
CA LEU A 110 15.26 -1.33 -10.56
C LEU A 110 15.71 -1.07 -11.99
N SER A 111 16.13 0.15 -12.32
CA SER A 111 16.67 0.52 -13.64
C SER A 111 17.97 -0.23 -13.93
N GLN A 112 18.92 -0.20 -13.00
CA GLN A 112 20.23 -0.87 -13.11
C GLN A 112 20.15 -2.40 -13.29
N ARG A 113 19.00 -3.00 -12.96
CA ARG A 113 18.74 -4.44 -13.07
C ARG A 113 17.78 -4.77 -14.21
N ASP A 114 17.50 -3.81 -15.09
CA ASP A 114 16.62 -3.95 -16.25
C ASP A 114 15.18 -4.37 -15.88
N PHE A 115 14.72 -4.06 -14.67
CA PHE A 115 13.34 -4.33 -14.25
C PHE A 115 12.36 -3.25 -14.73
N ILE A 116 12.86 -2.04 -14.97
CA ILE A 116 12.17 -0.90 -15.58
C ILE A 116 13.12 -0.24 -16.59
N ALA A 117 12.57 0.42 -17.60
CA ALA A 117 13.39 1.19 -18.56
C ALA A 117 13.94 2.47 -17.92
N ASP A 118 15.12 2.91 -18.33
CA ASP A 118 15.75 4.15 -17.84
C ASP A 118 14.86 5.38 -18.04
N SER A 119 14.19 5.48 -19.20
CA SER A 119 13.22 6.55 -19.45
C SER A 119 12.05 6.54 -18.45
N HIS A 120 11.59 5.36 -18.05
CA HIS A 120 10.55 5.22 -17.04
C HIS A 120 11.06 5.61 -15.65
N ALA A 121 12.31 5.25 -15.32
CA ALA A 121 12.94 5.65 -14.06
C ALA A 121 13.09 7.17 -13.95
N ASP A 122 13.48 7.84 -15.04
CA ASP A 122 13.60 9.30 -15.10
C ASP A 122 12.24 9.98 -14.94
N ASP A 123 11.20 9.47 -15.62
CA ASP A 123 9.83 9.96 -15.48
C ASP A 123 9.31 9.84 -14.03
N LEU A 124 9.58 8.71 -13.37
CA LEU A 124 9.18 8.49 -11.98
C LEU A 124 9.83 9.51 -11.04
N LYS A 125 11.14 9.76 -11.19
CA LYS A 125 11.88 10.73 -10.37
C LYS A 125 11.39 12.15 -10.62
N ALA A 126 11.14 12.53 -11.88
CA ALA A 126 10.64 13.85 -12.24
C ALA A 126 9.26 14.16 -11.63
N ASN A 127 8.41 13.14 -11.48
CA ASN A 127 7.06 13.29 -10.93
C ASN A 127 6.98 13.18 -9.39
N MET A 128 8.02 12.69 -8.73
CA MET A 128 8.01 12.38 -7.28
C MET A 128 7.83 13.62 -6.38
N GLY A 129 8.14 14.82 -6.87
CA GLY A 129 7.99 16.09 -6.12
C GLY A 129 6.57 16.65 -6.04
N LYS A 130 5.61 16.10 -6.79
CA LYS A 130 4.28 16.72 -6.94
C LYS A 130 3.33 16.49 -5.75
N VAL A 131 3.50 15.37 -5.05
CA VAL A 131 2.62 14.94 -3.94
C VAL A 131 3.49 14.41 -2.81
N GLU A 132 3.16 14.78 -1.57
CA GLU A 132 3.80 14.24 -0.37
C GLU A 132 2.99 13.06 0.19
N PRO A 133 3.63 11.98 0.67
CA PRO A 133 2.91 10.93 1.38
C PRO A 133 2.42 11.43 2.74
N ASP A 134 1.22 10.99 3.14
CA ASP A 134 0.54 11.43 4.37
C ASP A 134 1.09 10.71 5.63
N LYS A 135 2.39 10.82 5.88
CA LYS A 135 3.12 10.05 6.89
C LYS A 135 2.50 10.11 8.29
N ASP A 136 2.07 11.30 8.72
CA ASP A 136 1.49 11.48 10.06
C ASP A 136 0.12 10.81 10.20
N ALA A 137 -0.71 10.88 9.15
CA ALA A 137 -2.01 10.21 9.13
C ALA A 137 -1.82 8.69 9.12
N TRP A 138 -0.87 8.19 8.34
CA TRP A 138 -0.51 6.78 8.33
C TRP A 138 0.03 6.28 9.68
N LYS A 139 0.95 7.04 10.30
CA LYS A 139 1.46 6.74 11.64
C LYS A 139 0.32 6.67 12.66
N LYS A 140 -0.62 7.61 12.61
CA LYS A 140 -1.80 7.63 13.48
C LYS A 140 -2.70 6.42 13.27
N LEU A 141 -2.97 6.05 12.02
CA LEU A 141 -3.75 4.86 11.66
C LEU A 141 -3.08 3.59 12.19
N CYS A 142 -1.80 3.38 11.86
CA CYS A 142 -1.04 2.18 12.27
C CYS A 142 -1.00 2.08 13.80
N THR A 143 -0.71 3.18 14.50
CA THR A 143 -0.66 3.21 15.96
C THR A 143 -2.03 2.93 16.60
N SER A 144 -3.11 3.39 15.98
CA SER A 144 -4.47 3.17 16.49
C SER A 144 -4.87 1.69 16.36
N PHE A 145 -4.50 1.04 15.25
CA PHE A 145 -4.68 -0.40 15.07
C PHE A 145 -3.89 -1.20 16.10
N LEU A 146 -2.60 -0.88 16.31
CA LEU A 146 -1.76 -1.56 17.31
C LEU A 146 -2.29 -1.40 18.75
N LYS A 147 -3.05 -0.34 19.03
CA LYS A 147 -3.70 -0.10 20.32
C LYS A 147 -5.10 -0.72 20.44
N GLY A 148 -5.57 -1.47 19.44
CA GLY A 148 -6.91 -2.09 19.43
C GLY A 148 -8.05 -1.08 19.34
N ARG A 149 -7.80 0.10 18.75
CA ARG A 149 -8.80 1.17 18.57
C ARG A 149 -9.43 1.17 17.16
N LEU A 150 -9.15 0.13 16.38
CA LEU A 150 -9.59 -0.12 15.00
C LEU A 150 -10.11 -1.55 14.88
#